data_AF-A0A9W9C4F4-F1
#
_entry.id   AF-A0A9W9C4F4-F1
#
_cell.length_a   1.000
_cell.length_b   1.000
_cell.length_c   1.000
_cell.angle_alpha   90.00
_cell.angle_beta   90.00
_cell.angle_gamma   90.00
#
_symmetry.space_group_name_H-M   'P 1'
#
loop_
_entity.id
_entity.type
_entity.pdbx_description
1 polymer ?
#
loop_
_entity_poly.entity_id
_entity_poly.type
_entity_poly.pdbx_seq_one_letter_code
_entity_poly.pdbx_strand_id
1 'polypeptide(L)'
;MTVTETLKNAVGLSDQKATREEMSAARLPLAYRDSCAHLLIPLNRCRHEEYYLPWKCENERHTYEKCQYEEFKQRVAKMDELRAAKNGARSN
;
A
#
# COMPACT_ATOMS: atom_id res chain seq x y z
N MET A 1 -8.24 3.35 20.73
CA MET A 1 -8.70 3.84 19.42
C MET A 1 -9.89 4.75 19.64
N THR A 2 -9.84 5.97 19.12
CA THR A 2 -10.95 6.93 19.21
C THR A 2 -12.11 6.48 18.33
N VAL A 3 -13.34 6.95 18.61
CA VAL A 3 -14.53 6.65 17.78
C VAL A 3 -14.31 6.97 16.30
N THR A 4 -13.48 7.98 16.02
CA THR A 4 -13.11 8.37 14.66
C THR A 4 -12.17 7.36 13.98
N GLU A 5 -11.26 6.70 14.73
CA GLU A 5 -10.42 5.63 14.21
C GLU A 5 -11.21 4.36 13.91
N THR A 6 -12.18 3.99 14.75
CA THR A 6 -13.06 2.85 14.49
C THR A 6 -13.92 3.08 13.25
N LEU A 7 -14.44 4.30 13.05
CA LEU A 7 -15.15 4.65 11.82
C LEU A 7 -14.24 4.60 10.58
N LYS A 8 -13.02 5.15 10.66
CA LYS A 8 -12.04 5.07 9.57
C LYS A 8 -11.70 3.62 9.21
N ASN A 9 -11.49 2.76 10.21
CA ASN A 9 -11.24 1.34 10.01
C ASN A 9 -12.44 0.62 9.38
N ALA A 10 -13.67 0.96 9.79
CA ALA A 10 -14.88 0.38 9.21
C ALA A 10 -15.10 0.79 7.74
N VAL A 11 -14.69 2.00 7.36
CA VAL A 11 -14.80 2.54 5.99
C VAL A 11 -13.52 2.31 5.16
N GLY A 12 -12.52 1.59 5.70
CA GLY A 12 -11.28 1.24 4.97
C GLY A 12 -10.32 2.41 4.72
N LEU A 13 -10.48 3.53 5.43
CA LEU A 13 -9.70 4.75 5.30
C LEU A 13 -8.75 4.93 6.50
N SER A 14 -8.01 3.88 6.85
CA SER A 14 -7.05 3.93 7.94
C SER A 14 -5.67 4.38 7.43
N ASP A 15 -5.04 5.32 8.14
CA ASP A 15 -3.63 5.70 7.93
C ASP A 15 -2.67 4.75 8.69
N GLN A 16 -3.24 3.65 9.19
CA GLN A 16 -2.57 2.65 10.01
C GLN A 16 -2.03 1.54 9.11
N LYS A 17 -0.75 1.22 9.26
CA LYS A 17 -0.11 0.12 8.55
C LYS A 17 -0.77 -1.20 8.96
N ALA A 18 -1.07 -2.05 7.98
CA ALA A 18 -1.62 -3.37 8.23
C ALA A 18 -0.64 -4.22 9.04
N THR A 19 -1.16 -4.95 10.03
CA THR A 19 -0.35 -5.90 10.80
C THR A 19 0.02 -7.12 9.96
N ARG A 20 1.02 -7.88 10.39
CA ARG A 20 1.46 -9.07 9.65
C ARG A 20 0.38 -10.15 9.62
N GLU A 21 -0.35 -10.25 10.71
CA GLU A 21 -1.48 -11.14 10.92
C GLU A 21 -2.63 -10.78 9.97
N GLU A 22 -2.97 -9.50 9.85
CA GLU A 22 -3.98 -9.00 8.91
C GLU A 22 -3.61 -9.28 7.45
N MET A 23 -2.36 -9.02 7.05
CA MET A 23 -1.89 -9.31 5.68
C MET A 23 -1.90 -10.81 5.37
N SER A 24 -1.61 -11.65 6.37
CA SER A 24 -1.69 -13.11 6.23
C SER A 24 -3.14 -13.59 6.13
N ALA A 25 -4.04 -13.04 6.96
CA ALA A 25 -5.47 -13.36 6.92
C ALA A 25 -6.11 -12.96 5.58
N ALA A 26 -5.71 -11.81 5.02
CA ALA A 26 -6.11 -11.35 3.71
C ALA A 26 -5.41 -12.09 2.54
N ARG A 27 -4.55 -13.07 2.83
CA ARG A 27 -3.82 -13.90 1.86
C ARG A 27 -3.05 -13.09 0.82
N LEU A 28 -2.45 -11.97 1.23
CA LEU A 28 -1.65 -11.15 0.32
C LEU A 28 -0.35 -11.89 -0.08
N PRO A 29 0.01 -11.89 -1.39
CA PRO A 29 1.31 -12.39 -1.83
C PRO A 29 2.45 -11.57 -1.22
N LEU A 30 3.62 -12.20 -1.01
CA LEU A 30 4.76 -11.57 -0.34
C LEU A 30 5.20 -10.25 -0.98
N ALA A 31 5.11 -10.15 -2.31
CA ALA A 31 5.49 -8.95 -3.04
C ALA A 31 4.63 -7.72 -2.70
N TYR A 32 3.40 -7.91 -2.23
CA TYR A 32 2.45 -6.84 -1.92
C TYR A 32 2.28 -6.61 -0.41
N ARG A 33 3.16 -7.17 0.41
CA ARG A 33 3.20 -6.95 1.87
C ARG A 33 4.12 -5.77 2.20
N ASP A 34 3.87 -4.65 1.53
CA ASP A 34 4.61 -3.40 1.67
C ASP A 34 3.90 -2.44 2.64
N SER A 35 4.41 -1.21 2.75
CA SER A 35 3.79 -0.18 3.60
C SER A 35 2.37 0.17 3.19
N CYS A 36 2.00 -0.05 1.92
CA CYS A 36 0.70 0.30 1.35
C CYS A 36 -0.34 -0.84 1.44
N ALA A 37 0.00 -1.98 2.05
CA ALA A 37 -0.88 -3.15 2.13
C ALA A 37 -2.24 -2.88 2.80
N HIS A 38 -2.31 -1.91 3.72
CA HIS A 38 -3.55 -1.50 4.39
C HIS A 38 -4.61 -0.95 3.43
N LEU A 39 -4.21 -0.38 2.28
CA LEU A 39 -5.11 0.07 1.22
C LEU A 39 -5.46 -1.05 0.23
N LEU A 40 -4.59 -2.05 0.09
CA LEU A 40 -4.80 -3.16 -0.82
C LEU A 40 -5.88 -4.13 -0.32
N ILE A 41 -5.96 -4.34 0.99
CA ILE A 41 -6.99 -5.20 1.61
C ILE A 41 -8.41 -4.72 1.26
N PRO A 42 -8.81 -3.44 1.51
CA PRO A 42 -10.14 -2.95 1.14
C PRO A 42 -10.35 -2.91 -0.38
N LEU A 43 -9.32 -2.59 -1.18
CA LEU A 43 -9.41 -2.65 -2.65
C LEU A 43 -9.74 -4.07 -3.15
N ASN A 44 -9.08 -5.10 -2.61
CA ASN A 44 -9.36 -6.48 -2.98
C ASN A 44 -10.75 -6.91 -2.54
N ARG A 45 -11.21 -6.46 -1.36
CA ARG A 45 -12.60 -6.69 -0.92
C ARG A 45 -13.60 -6.10 -1.93
N CYS A 46 -13.45 -4.82 -2.28
CA CYS A 46 -14.31 -4.15 -3.25
C CYS A 46 -14.30 -4.85 -4.61
N ARG A 47 -13.11 -5.28 -5.10
CA ARG A 47 -12.99 -6.04 -6.34
C ARG A 47 -13.74 -7.37 -6.32
N HIS A 48 -13.69 -8.10 -5.21
CA HIS A 48 -14.44 -9.35 -5.07
C HIS A 48 -15.95 -9.12 -5.01
N GLU A 49 -16.40 -8.10 -4.28
CA GLU A 49 -17.82 -7.75 -4.14
C GLU A 49 -18.44 -7.27 -5.48
N GLU A 50 -17.70 -6.46 -6.23
CA GLU A 50 -18.13 -5.89 -7.51
C GLU A 50 -17.68 -6.74 -8.73
N TYR A 51 -17.23 -7.98 -8.53
CA TYR A 51 -16.79 -8.90 -9.60
C TYR A 51 -15.76 -8.29 -10.58
N TYR A 52 -14.83 -7.48 -10.06
CA TYR A 52 -13.73 -6.87 -10.82
C TYR A 52 -14.18 -5.96 -11.98
N LEU A 53 -15.35 -5.32 -11.85
CA LEU A 53 -15.81 -4.35 -12.85
C LEU A 53 -14.82 -3.17 -12.99
N PRO A 54 -14.39 -2.79 -14.21
CA PRO A 54 -13.34 -1.80 -14.42
C PRO A 54 -13.61 -0.38 -13.89
N TRP A 55 -14.89 0.01 -13.83
CA TRP A 55 -15.37 1.33 -13.41
C TRP A 55 -15.78 1.39 -11.93
N LYS A 56 -15.59 0.29 -11.19
CA LYS A 56 -15.85 0.20 -9.75
C LYS A 56 -14.53 0.24 -8.99
N CYS A 57 -14.59 0.65 -7.72
CA CYS A 57 -13.44 0.72 -6.82
C CYS A 57 -12.30 1.66 -7.31
N GLU A 58 -12.62 2.68 -8.12
CA GLU A 58 -11.62 3.56 -8.73
C GLU A 58 -10.90 4.41 -7.68
N ASN A 59 -11.61 4.89 -6.66
CA ASN A 59 -11.04 5.70 -5.60
C ASN A 59 -10.04 4.91 -4.77
N GLU A 60 -10.41 3.69 -4.37
CA GLU A 60 -9.57 2.75 -3.64
C GLU A 60 -8.33 2.38 -4.48
N ARG A 61 -8.52 2.14 -5.78
CA ARG A 61 -7.42 1.87 -6.71
C ARG A 61 -6.44 3.04 -6.77
N HIS A 62 -6.93 4.25 -7.05
CA HIS A 62 -6.07 5.42 -7.16
C HIS A 62 -5.38 5.79 -5.85
N THR A 63 -6.04 5.58 -4.71
CA THR A 63 -5.44 5.79 -3.39
C THR A 63 -4.28 4.82 -3.16
N TYR A 64 -4.45 3.54 -3.50
CA TYR A 64 -3.38 2.54 -3.43
C TYR A 64 -2.22 2.85 -4.38
N GLU A 65 -2.51 3.21 -5.64
CA GLU A 65 -1.50 3.58 -6.64
C GLU A 65 -0.69 4.81 -6.22
N LYS A 66 -1.35 5.82 -5.64
CA LYS A 66 -0.67 7.00 -5.11
C LYS A 66 0.30 6.64 -3.99
N CYS A 67 -0.11 5.78 -3.05
CA CYS A 67 0.76 5.30 -1.99
C CYS A 67 2.01 4.59 -2.55
N GLN A 68 1.82 3.69 -3.53
CA GLN A 68 2.91 3.00 -4.20
C GLN A 68 3.89 3.95 -4.89
N TYR A 69 3.35 4.98 -5.54
CA TYR A 69 4.16 5.99 -6.21
C TYR A 69 4.99 6.81 -5.22
N GLU A 70 4.42 7.18 -4.07
CA GLU A 70 5.14 7.88 -3.01
C GLU A 70 6.23 7.01 -2.39
N GLU A 71 5.96 5.73 -2.13
CA GLU A 71 6.96 4.77 -1.67
C GLU A 71 8.08 4.55 -2.71
N PHE A 72 7.73 4.50 -4.00
CA PHE A 72 8.72 4.42 -5.06
C PHE A 72 9.67 5.63 -5.06
N LYS A 73 9.15 6.85 -4.94
CA LYS A 73 9.98 8.07 -4.84
C LYS A 73 10.92 8.03 -3.64
N GLN A 74 10.46 7.54 -2.49
CA GLN A 74 11.31 7.35 -1.30
C GLN A 74 12.43 6.33 -1.57
N ARG A 75 12.13 5.23 -2.26
CA ARG A 75 13.12 4.22 -2.65
C ARG A 75 14.15 4.78 -3.64
N VAL A 76 13.74 5.61 -4.59
CA VAL A 76 14.65 6.30 -5.52
C VAL A 76 15.58 7.24 -4.75
N ALA A 77 15.05 8.08 -3.86
CA ALA A 77 15.86 8.98 -3.04
C ALA A 77 16.91 8.22 -2.21
N LYS A 78 16.52 7.12 -1.57
CA LYS A 78 17.45 6.25 -0.83
C LYS A 78 18.52 5.64 -1.74
N MET A 79 18.16 5.26 -2.96
CA MET A 79 19.14 4.73 -3.93
C MET A 79 20.14 5.80 -4.37
N ASP A 80 19.71 7.05 -4.52
CA ASP A 80 20.60 8.16 -4.87
C ASP A 80 21.55 8.52 -3.72
N GLU A 81 21.09 8.48 -2.47
CA GLU A 81 21.93 8.59 -1.28
C GLU A 81 23.03 7.49 -1.27
N LEU A 82 22.64 6.24 -1.53
CA LEU A 82 23.58 5.12 -1.58
C LEU A 82 24.59 5.24 -2.74
N ARG A 83 24.17 5.78 -3.89
CA ARG A 83 25.07 6.04 -5.03
C ARG A 83 26.06 7.15 -4.71
N ALA A 84 25.60 8.24 -4.09
CA ALA A 84 26.47 9.34 -3.66
C ALA A 84 27.53 8.85 -2.66
N ALA A 85 27.13 8.03 -1.68
CA ALA A 85 28.04 7.43 -0.71
C ALA A 85 29.08 6.48 -1.35
N LYS A 86 28.78 5.91 -2.52
CA LYS A 86 29.69 5.05 -3.29
C LYS A 86 30.47 5.80 -4.38
N ASN A 87 30.53 7.13 -4.35
CA ASN A 87 31.17 7.95 -5.37
C ASN A 87 30.67 7.66 -6.80
N GLY A 88 29.38 7.35 -6.96
CA GLY A 88 28.76 7.05 -8.25
C GLY A 88 29.03 5.65 -8.79
N ALA A 89 29.70 4.76 -8.03
CA ALA A 89 29.89 3.38 -8.43
C ALA A 89 28.54 2.63 -8.47
N ARG A 90 28.24 2.01 -9.61
CA ARG A 90 27.04 1.20 -9.80
C ARG A 90 27.24 -0.16 -9.11
N SER A 91 26.24 -0.62 -8.36
CA SER A 91 26.34 -1.80 -7.47
C SER A 91 26.32 -3.16 -8.19
N ASN A 92 26.55 -3.23 -9.50
CA ASN A 92 26.30 -4.41 -10.34
C ASN A 92 27.59 -4.97 -10.95
#